data_AF-A0AAV5TR18-F1
#
_entry.id   AF-A0AAV5TR18-F1
#
_cell.length_a   1.000
_cell.length_b   1.000
_cell.length_c   1.000
_cell.angle_alpha   90.00
_cell.angle_beta   90.00
_cell.angle_gamma   90.00
#
_symmetry.space_group_name_H-M   'P 1'
#
loop_
_entity.id
_entity.type
_entity.pdbx_description
1 polymer ?
#
loop_
_entity_poly.entity_id
_entity_poly.type
_entity_poly.pdbx_seq_one_letter_code
_entity_poly.pdbx_strand_id
1 'polypeptide(L)'
;QHVAWIVHTGFLGAIHAPIFAMGGPLLIKAAVYTVGIVAGLSAIAVTAPSEKFLWMHAPLFMGLNAIIITSLRSMFVPVGTVLGAGLSSISLYCSLILFSLFILHDTQKVVKNAVEHPQEG
;
A
#
# COMPACT_ATOMS: atom_id res chain seq x y z
N GLN A 1 -23.59 -2.02 3.12
CA GLN A 1 -22.17 -2.07 2.71
C GLN A 1 -21.24 -1.36 3.70
N HIS A 2 -21.58 -0.18 4.22
CA HIS A 2 -20.74 0.57 5.17
C HIS A 2 -20.44 -0.18 6.50
N VAL A 3 -21.38 -0.93 7.05
CA VAL A 3 -21.16 -1.70 8.29
C VAL A 3 -20.05 -2.75 8.12
N ALA A 4 -20.05 -3.49 7.01
CA ALA A 4 -19.00 -4.47 6.72
C ALA A 4 -17.62 -3.80 6.57
N TRP A 5 -17.59 -2.61 5.98
CA TRP A 5 -16.35 -1.81 5.87
C TRP A 5 -15.83 -1.34 7.23
N ILE A 6 -16.69 -0.80 8.10
CA ILE A 6 -16.30 -0.35 9.44
C ILE A 6 -15.76 -1.52 10.26
N VAL A 7 -16.46 -2.66 10.25
CA VAL A 7 -16.04 -3.87 10.96
C VAL A 7 -14.68 -4.35 10.43
N HIS A 8 -14.50 -4.40 9.12
CA HIS A 8 -13.25 -4.82 8.51
C HIS A 8 -12.08 -3.90 8.89
N THR A 9 -12.24 -2.58 8.77
CA THR A 9 -11.20 -1.61 9.13
C THR A 9 -10.89 -1.65 10.63
N GLY A 10 -11.91 -1.80 11.49
CA GLY A 10 -11.72 -1.96 12.92
C GLY A 10 -10.95 -3.23 13.28
N PHE A 11 -11.26 -4.34 12.61
CA PHE A 11 -10.55 -5.62 12.78
C PHE A 11 -9.09 -5.54 12.32
N LEU A 12 -8.82 -4.94 11.16
CA LEU A 12 -7.45 -4.70 10.70
C LEU A 12 -6.68 -3.83 11.69
N GLY A 13 -7.31 -2.76 12.21
CA GLY A 13 -6.70 -1.92 13.25
C GLY A 13 -6.36 -2.72 14.52
N ALA A 14 -7.27 -3.59 14.97
CA ALA A 14 -7.04 -4.44 16.15
C ALA A 14 -5.87 -5.41 15.97
N ILE A 15 -5.71 -6.01 14.78
CA ILE A 15 -4.58 -6.90 14.47
C ILE A 15 -3.25 -6.14 14.48
N HIS A 16 -3.23 -4.89 14.03
CA HIS A 16 -2.01 -4.08 13.98
C HIS A 16 -1.69 -3.34 15.30
N ALA A 17 -2.67 -3.19 16.20
CA ALA A 17 -2.51 -2.56 17.51
C ALA A 17 -1.27 -3.02 18.31
N PRO A 18 -0.95 -4.33 18.44
CA PRO A 18 0.25 -4.76 19.16
C PRO A 18 1.55 -4.25 18.53
N ILE A 19 1.61 -4.11 17.20
CA ILE A 19 2.78 -3.58 16.49
C ILE A 19 2.97 -2.10 16.86
N PHE A 20 1.88 -1.32 16.86
CA PHE A 20 1.92 0.09 17.26
C PHE A 20 2.29 0.28 18.73
N ALA A 21 1.81 -0.60 19.62
CA ALA A 21 2.16 -0.58 21.04
C ALA A 21 3.65 -0.89 21.29
N MET A 22 4.25 -1.81 20.52
CA MET A 22 5.65 -2.21 20.67
C MET A 22 6.64 -1.29 19.94
N GLY A 23 6.25 -0.68 18.81
CA GLY A 23 7.17 0.11 17.98
C GLY A 23 7.36 1.58 18.38
N GLY A 24 6.61 2.07 19.38
CA GLY A 24 6.83 3.37 20.00
C GLY A 24 6.75 4.59 19.04
N PRO A 25 7.46 5.70 19.33
CA PRO A 25 7.37 6.95 18.56
C PRO A 25 7.81 6.84 17.09
N LEU A 26 8.61 5.82 16.76
CA LEU A 26 9.07 5.60 15.38
C LEU A 26 7.90 5.26 14.45
N LEU A 27 6.96 4.44 14.90
CA LEU A 27 5.80 4.06 14.11
C LEU A 27 4.82 5.23 13.90
N ILE A 28 4.73 6.15 14.85
CA ILE A 28 3.92 7.37 14.69
C ILE A 28 4.50 8.22 13.57
N LYS A 29 5.83 8.39 13.51
CA LYS A 29 6.49 9.11 12.41
C LYS A 29 6.28 8.41 11.07
N ALA A 30 6.43 7.09 11.03
CA ALA A 30 6.18 6.29 9.84
C ALA A 30 4.73 6.46 9.35
N ALA A 31 3.76 6.43 10.27
CA ALA A 31 2.35 6.65 9.95
C ALA A 31 2.10 8.04 9.35
N VAL A 32 2.71 9.10 9.91
CA VAL A 32 2.62 10.45 9.35
C VAL A 32 3.23 10.50 7.94
N TYR A 33 4.36 9.84 7.71
CA TYR A 33 4.94 9.75 6.36
C TYR A 33 4.04 9.00 5.39
N THR A 34 3.40 7.89 5.80
CA THR A 34 2.44 7.18 4.95
C THR A 34 1.25 8.07 4.59
N VAL A 35 0.67 8.79 5.55
CA VAL A 35 -0.43 9.73 5.29
C VAL A 35 0.01 10.82 4.30
N GLY A 36 1.21 11.36 4.47
CA GLY A 36 1.75 12.37 3.55
C GLY A 36 2.00 11.83 2.14
N ILE A 37 2.57 10.64 2.01
CA ILE A 37 2.81 9.97 0.73
C ILE A 37 1.49 9.69 0.02
N VAL A 38 0.52 9.08 0.71
CA VAL A 38 -0.81 8.78 0.14
C VAL A 38 -1.50 10.06 -0.32
N ALA A 39 -1.55 11.09 0.53
CA ALA A 39 -2.18 12.36 0.17
C ALA A 39 -1.48 13.05 -1.02
N GLY A 40 -0.14 13.08 -1.02
CA GLY A 40 0.65 13.70 -2.07
C GLY A 40 0.51 12.98 -3.42
N LEU A 41 0.64 11.65 -3.43
CA LEU A 41 0.47 10.87 -4.65
C LEU A 41 -0.95 10.93 -5.18
N SER A 42 -1.97 10.86 -4.33
CA SER A 42 -3.36 11.01 -4.77
C SER A 42 -3.60 12.39 -5.40
N ALA A 43 -3.02 13.46 -4.87
CA ALA A 43 -3.14 14.79 -5.47
C ALA A 43 -2.50 14.86 -6.87
N ILE A 44 -1.34 14.23 -7.08
CA ILE A 44 -0.66 14.15 -8.38
C ILE A 44 -1.45 13.28 -9.36
N ALA A 45 -2.03 12.18 -8.89
CA ALA A 45 -2.77 11.25 -9.72
C ALA A 45 -4.01 11.87 -10.38
N VAL A 46 -4.68 12.80 -9.68
CA VAL A 46 -5.89 13.48 -10.19
C VAL A 46 -5.61 14.29 -11.46
N THR A 47 -4.39 14.80 -11.62
CA THR A 47 -3.99 15.60 -12.79
C THR A 47 -3.25 14.79 -13.87
N ALA A 48 -2.98 13.49 -13.62
CA ALA A 48 -2.19 12.65 -14.52
C ALA A 48 -3.04 11.93 -15.59
N PRO A 49 -2.63 11.93 -16.87
CA PRO A 49 -3.38 11.27 -17.96
C PRO A 49 -3.41 9.73 -17.81
N SER A 50 -4.59 9.13 -18.03
CA SER A 50 -5.00 7.78 -17.58
C SER A 50 -4.90 6.65 -18.63
N GLU A 51 -4.30 6.88 -19.80
CA GLU A 51 -4.43 5.96 -20.96
C GLU A 51 -3.76 4.57 -20.77
N LYS A 52 -2.90 4.37 -19.77
CA LYS A 52 -2.09 3.14 -19.60
C LYS A 52 -2.65 2.07 -18.64
N PHE A 53 -3.91 2.19 -18.25
CA PHE A 53 -4.37 1.69 -16.95
C PHE A 53 -4.77 0.21 -16.84
N LEU A 54 -5.09 -0.45 -17.94
CA LEU A 54 -5.42 -1.88 -17.92
C LEU A 54 -4.15 -2.75 -17.98
N TRP A 55 -3.08 -2.31 -18.64
CA TRP A 55 -1.86 -3.10 -18.72
C TRP A 55 -0.96 -2.99 -17.48
N MET A 56 -1.21 -2.00 -16.62
CA MET A 56 -0.40 -1.76 -15.44
C MET A 56 -0.85 -2.53 -14.19
N HIS A 57 -2.10 -2.99 -14.12
CA HIS A 57 -2.57 -3.77 -12.95
C HIS A 57 -1.90 -5.16 -12.87
N ALA A 58 -1.60 -5.77 -14.02
CA ALA A 58 -1.00 -7.09 -14.10
C ALA A 58 0.42 -7.14 -13.50
N PRO A 59 1.39 -6.30 -13.93
CA PRO A 59 2.72 -6.28 -13.32
C PRO A 59 2.68 -5.82 -11.86
N LEU A 60 1.77 -4.92 -11.52
CA LEU A 60 1.64 -4.39 -10.17
C LEU A 60 1.15 -5.46 -9.18
N PHE A 61 0.16 -6.27 -9.57
CA PHE A 61 -0.28 -7.41 -8.77
C PHE A 61 0.78 -8.51 -8.69
N MET A 62 1.51 -8.79 -9.77
CA MET A 62 2.64 -9.72 -9.73
C MET A 62 3.70 -9.30 -8.70
N GLY A 63 4.06 -8.02 -8.66
CA GLY A 63 4.97 -7.47 -7.67
C GLY A 63 4.46 -7.59 -6.23
N LEU A 64 3.17 -7.32 -6.00
CA LEU A 64 2.55 -7.47 -4.67
C LEU A 64 2.63 -8.91 -4.16
N ASN A 65 2.29 -9.88 -5.00
CA ASN A 65 2.36 -11.29 -4.62
C ASN A 65 3.80 -11.72 -4.30
N ALA A 66 4.78 -11.23 -5.06
CA ALA A 66 6.19 -11.48 -4.78
C ALA A 66 6.64 -10.93 -3.41
N ILE A 67 6.17 -9.74 -3.01
CA ILE A 67 6.45 -9.18 -1.68
C ILE A 67 5.76 -10.01 -0.60
N ILE A 68 4.52 -10.45 -0.81
CA ILE A 68 3.80 -11.29 0.15
C ILE A 68 4.60 -12.59 0.39
N ILE A 69 5.04 -13.27 -0.67
CA ILE A 69 5.89 -14.47 -0.56
C ILE A 69 7.20 -14.15 0.19
N THR A 70 7.80 -13.00 -0.10
CA THR A 70 9.02 -12.54 0.58
C THR A 70 8.79 -12.26 2.06
N SER A 71 7.59 -11.84 2.46
CA SER A 71 7.21 -11.57 3.85
C SER A 71 7.00 -12.87 4.63
N LEU A 72 6.48 -13.93 3.98
CA LEU A 72 6.38 -15.27 4.58
C LEU A 72 7.76 -15.90 4.84
N ARG A 73 8.81 -15.49 4.11
CA ARG A 73 10.19 -15.95 4.36
C ARG A 73 10.62 -15.74 5.81
N SER A 74 10.18 -14.65 6.44
CA SER A 74 10.52 -14.33 7.84
C SER A 74 9.98 -15.35 8.85
N MET A 75 9.04 -16.22 8.45
CA MET A 75 8.55 -17.33 9.29
C MET A 75 9.48 -18.55 9.26
N PHE A 76 10.33 -18.69 8.23
CA PHE A 76 11.21 -19.84 8.03
C PHE A 76 12.71 -19.51 8.16
N VAL A 77 13.09 -18.23 8.03
CA VAL A 77 14.49 -17.79 8.06
C VAL A 77 14.71 -16.78 9.20
N PRO A 78 15.69 -17.01 10.11
CA PRO A 78 15.97 -16.08 11.21
C PRO A 78 16.35 -14.69 10.71
N VAL A 79 15.63 -13.68 11.21
CA VAL A 79 15.78 -12.25 10.87
C VAL A 79 17.13 -11.62 11.31
N GLY A 80 17.96 -12.34 12.08
CA GLY A 80 19.24 -11.86 12.60
C GLY A 80 20.46 -12.07 11.67
N THR A 81 20.28 -12.67 10.50
CA THR A 81 21.39 -12.84 9.53
C THR A 81 21.66 -11.52 8.79
N VAL A 82 22.93 -11.23 8.46
CA VAL A 82 23.32 -10.03 7.67
C VAL A 82 22.60 -10.01 6.31
N LEU A 83 22.41 -11.20 5.73
CA LEU A 83 21.56 -11.40 4.54
C LEU A 83 20.11 -11.00 4.83
N GLY A 84 19.55 -11.40 5.99
CA GLY A 84 18.20 -11.05 6.44
C GLY A 84 17.98 -9.55 6.61
N ALA A 85 18.94 -8.81 7.14
CA ALA A 85 18.86 -7.35 7.30
C ALA A 85 18.88 -6.64 5.92
N GLY A 86 19.76 -7.06 5.01
CA GLY A 86 19.82 -6.54 3.64
C GLY A 86 18.53 -6.80 2.86
N LEU A 87 18.01 -8.02 2.90
CA LEU A 87 16.74 -8.37 2.26
C LEU A 87 15.55 -7.61 2.86
N SER A 88 15.55 -7.35 4.17
CA SER A 88 14.47 -6.61 4.83
C SER A 88 14.40 -5.17 4.32
N SER A 89 15.55 -4.48 4.21
CA SER A 89 15.62 -3.13 3.64
C SER A 89 15.17 -3.10 2.18
N ILE A 90 15.61 -4.06 1.35
CA ILE A 90 15.19 -4.17 -0.05
C ILE A 90 13.67 -4.36 -0.13
N SER A 91 13.12 -5.30 0.65
CA SER A 91 11.67 -5.55 0.66
C SER A 91 10.86 -4.32 1.09
N LEU A 92 11.38 -3.52 2.03
CA LEU A 92 10.76 -2.29 2.48
C LEU A 92 10.74 -1.24 1.36
N TYR A 93 11.87 -0.97 0.70
CA TYR A 93 11.89 0.00 -0.41
C TYR A 93 11.07 -0.46 -1.61
N CYS A 94 11.15 -1.75 -1.98
CA CYS A 94 10.35 -2.31 -3.07
C CYS A 94 8.85 -2.22 -2.79
N SER A 95 8.41 -2.57 -1.58
CA SER A 95 7.01 -2.46 -1.20
C SER A 95 6.54 -1.01 -1.14
N LEU A 96 7.35 -0.10 -0.62
CA LEU A 96 7.03 1.33 -0.62
C LEU A 96 6.81 1.87 -2.04
N ILE A 97 7.69 1.52 -2.98
CA ILE A 97 7.56 1.91 -4.39
C ILE A 97 6.30 1.28 -5.01
N LEU A 98 6.09 -0.03 -4.80
CA LEU A 98 4.94 -0.74 -5.37
C LEU A 98 3.61 -0.21 -4.82
N PHE A 99 3.49 0.03 -3.52
CA PHE A 99 2.29 0.65 -2.94
C PHE A 99 2.08 2.08 -3.40
N SER A 100 3.15 2.85 -3.62
CA SER A 100 3.04 4.20 -4.21
C SER A 100 2.46 4.13 -5.63
N LEU A 101 2.91 3.16 -6.44
CA LEU A 101 2.33 2.91 -7.77
C LEU A 101 0.88 2.45 -7.70
N PHE A 102 0.49 1.65 -6.70
CA PHE A 102 -0.91 1.30 -6.43
C PHE A 102 -1.77 2.51 -6.09
N ILE A 103 -1.28 3.44 -5.26
CA ILE A 103 -2.02 4.66 -4.92
C ILE A 103 -2.30 5.49 -6.17
N LEU A 104 -1.27 5.68 -7.00
CA LEU A 104 -1.43 6.35 -8.29
C LEU A 104 -2.43 5.58 -9.17
N HIS A 105 -2.33 4.24 -9.17
CA HIS A 105 -3.18 3.40 -9.99
C HIS A 105 -4.65 3.48 -9.59
N ASP A 106 -4.96 3.21 -8.33
CA ASP A 106 -6.32 3.23 -7.82
C ASP A 106 -6.95 4.62 -7.92
N THR A 107 -6.17 5.69 -7.69
CA THR A 107 -6.68 7.07 -7.81
C THR A 107 -7.07 7.38 -9.26
N GLN A 108 -6.21 7.05 -10.23
CA GLN A 108 -6.52 7.27 -11.65
C GLN A 108 -7.71 6.42 -12.12
N LYS A 109 -7.85 5.19 -11.62
CA LYS A 109 -9.02 4.34 -11.89
C LYS A 109 -10.33 4.98 -11.40
N VAL A 110 -10.33 5.54 -10.19
CA VAL A 110 -11.51 6.23 -9.63
C VAL A 110 -11.84 7.48 -10.46
N VAL A 111 -10.83 8.30 -10.79
CA VAL A 111 -11.01 9.51 -11.60
C VAL A 111 -11.54 9.15 -13.00
N LYS A 112 -10.96 8.15 -13.66
CA LYS A 112 -11.43 7.69 -14.97
C LYS A 112 -12.88 7.23 -14.91
N ASN A 113 -13.24 6.42 -13.90
CA ASN A 113 -14.61 5.97 -13.71
C ASN A 113 -15.58 7.14 -13.45
N ALA A 114 -15.14 8.18 -12.74
CA ALA A 114 -15.93 9.39 -12.52
C ALA A 114 -16.12 10.24 -13.79
N VAL A 115 -15.12 10.25 -14.69
CA VAL A 115 -15.22 10.92 -16.01
C VAL A 115 -16.10 10.13 -16.99
N GLU A 116 -16.00 8.81 -17.01
CA GLU A 116 -16.77 7.93 -17.90
C GLU A 116 -18.24 7.79 -17.47
N HIS A 117 -18.52 7.87 -16.16
CA HIS A 117 -19.86 7.83 -15.59
C HIS A 117 -20.12 9.07 -14.73
N PRO A 118 -20.34 10.25 -15.35
CA PRO A 118 -20.80 11.42 -14.60
C PRO A 118 -22.15 11.05 -13.96
N GLN A 119 -22.19 11.00 -12.63
CA GLN A 119 -23.43 10.82 -11.88
C GLN A 119 -24.31 12.04 -12.22
N GLU A 120 -25.31 11.87 -13.08
CA GLU A 120 -26.39 12.85 -13.20
C GLU A 120 -27.06 12.94 -11.83
N GLY A 121 -27.12 14.17 -11.29
CA GLY A 121 -27.42 14.46 -9.89
C GLY A 121 -28.80 14.03 -9.41
#